data_AF-A0A967WQN4-F1
#
_entry.id   AF-A0A967WQN4-F1
#
_cell.length_a   1.000
_cell.length_b   1.000
_cell.length_c   1.000
_cell.angle_alpha   90.00
_cell.angle_beta   90.00
_cell.angle_gamma   90.00
#
_symmetry.space_group_name_H-M   'P 1'
#
loop_
_entity.id
_entity.type
_entity.pdbx_description
1 polymer ?
#
loop_
_entity_poly.entity_id
_entity_poly.type
_entity_poly.pdbx_seq_one_letter_code
_entity_poly.pdbx_strand_id
1 'polypeptide(L)'
;MPTNTLPIETAERDLRRLLEELDLGDTVTLIGSEGVPQALLISLRSRLRETPAESDWEARWDALAKQVSEAWQSEKGAVELLSEMRR
;
A
#
# COMPACT_ATOMS: atom_id res chain seq x y z
N MET A 1 5.25 -8.69 -6.65
CA MET A 1 4.41 -7.64 -7.22
C MET A 1 4.93 -7.37 -8.63
N PRO A 2 4.16 -7.61 -9.70
CA PRO A 2 4.59 -7.23 -11.04
C PRO A 2 4.66 -5.70 -11.12
N THR A 3 5.86 -5.16 -11.31
CA THR A 3 6.06 -3.72 -11.48
C THR A 3 5.80 -3.38 -12.93
N ASN A 4 4.75 -2.60 -13.21
CA ASN A 4 4.45 -2.13 -14.55
C ASN A 4 5.19 -0.80 -14.80
N THR A 5 5.85 -0.63 -15.94
CA THR A 5 6.63 0.58 -16.27
C THR A 5 6.03 1.24 -17.49
N LEU A 6 5.79 2.55 -17.41
CA LEU A 6 5.11 3.32 -18.45
C LEU A 6 5.80 4.67 -18.69
N PRO A 7 5.88 5.17 -19.94
CA PRO A 7 6.36 6.53 -20.22
C PRO A 7 5.46 7.59 -19.57
N ILE A 8 6.05 8.66 -19.04
CA ILE A 8 5.32 9.76 -18.40
C ILE A 8 4.32 10.42 -19.35
N GLU A 9 4.65 10.49 -20.64
CA GLU A 9 3.82 11.05 -21.70
C GLU A 9 2.53 10.23 -21.89
N THR A 10 2.56 8.93 -21.58
CA THR A 10 1.37 8.07 -21.60
C THR A 10 0.40 8.46 -20.49
N ALA A 11 0.92 8.78 -19.30
CA ALA A 11 0.12 9.28 -18.18
C ALA A 11 -0.39 10.70 -18.45
N GLU A 12 0.41 11.58 -19.06
CA GLU A 12 -0.03 12.94 -19.42
C GLU A 12 -1.19 12.94 -20.43
N ARG A 13 -1.16 12.02 -21.40
CA ARG A 13 -2.18 11.95 -22.45
C ARG A 13 -3.56 11.54 -21.91
N ASP A 14 -3.61 10.62 -20.95
CA ASP A 14 -4.87 10.13 -20.37
C ASP A 14 -4.69 9.57 -18.96
N LEU A 15 -4.36 10.45 -18.02
CA LEU A 15 -4.16 10.08 -16.62
C LEU A 15 -5.41 9.44 -16.02
N ARG A 16 -6.59 9.93 -16.40
CA ARG A 16 -7.87 9.46 -15.84
C ARG A 16 -8.08 7.99 -16.16
N ARG A 17 -7.95 7.61 -17.43
CA ARG A 17 -8.08 6.20 -17.85
C ARG A 17 -7.04 5.34 -17.16
N LEU A 18 -5.77 5.78 -17.12
CA LEU A 18 -4.69 5.05 -16.45
C LEU A 18 -5.07 4.77 -14.99
N LEU A 19 -5.55 5.77 -14.26
CA LEU A 19 -5.96 5.60 -12.87
C LEU A 19 -7.20 4.70 -12.71
N GLU A 20 -8.09 4.62 -13.70
CA GLU A 20 -9.32 3.81 -13.66
C GLU A 20 -9.04 2.31 -13.91
N GLU A 21 -7.97 2.01 -14.64
CA GLU A 21 -7.52 0.64 -14.93
C GLU A 21 -6.75 0.00 -13.75
N LEU A 22 -6.21 0.79 -12.81
CA LEU A 22 -5.43 0.30 -11.67
C LEU A 22 -6.29 -0.20 -10.50
N ASP A 23 -6.00 -1.41 -10.02
CA ASP A 23 -6.57 -2.00 -8.81
C ASP A 23 -5.85 -1.51 -7.53
N LEU A 24 -6.46 -1.75 -6.36
CA LEU A 24 -5.87 -1.35 -5.07
C LEU A 24 -4.48 -1.99 -4.89
N GLY A 25 -3.47 -1.15 -4.65
CA GLY A 25 -2.09 -1.59 -4.46
C GLY A 25 -1.30 -1.78 -5.76
N ASP A 26 -1.93 -1.64 -6.93
CA ASP A 26 -1.21 -1.60 -8.19
C ASP A 26 -0.22 -0.43 -8.20
N THR A 27 0.95 -0.71 -8.73
CA THR A 27 2.07 0.23 -8.79
C THR A 27 2.59 0.35 -10.21
N VAL A 28 2.69 1.58 -10.70
CA VAL A 28 3.25 1.93 -12.00
C VAL A 28 4.47 2.82 -11.80
N THR A 29 5.60 2.45 -12.39
CA THR A 29 6.77 3.32 -12.49
C THR A 29 6.64 4.19 -13.74
N LEU A 30 6.63 5.50 -13.57
CA LEU A 30 6.67 6.45 -14.67
C LEU A 30 8.12 6.74 -15.04
N ILE A 31 8.49 6.48 -16.28
CA ILE A 31 9.84 6.72 -16.84
C ILE A 31 9.81 7.91 -17.81
N GLY A 32 10.89 8.67 -17.85
CA GLY A 32 11.09 9.69 -18.89
C GLY A 32 11.58 9.09 -20.21
N SER A 33 11.75 9.96 -21.21
CA SER A 33 12.30 9.62 -22.53
C SER A 33 13.63 8.88 -22.50
N GLU A 34 14.46 9.15 -21.50
CA GLU A 34 15.78 8.50 -21.29
C GLU A 34 15.68 7.14 -20.59
N GLY A 35 14.47 6.62 -20.33
CA GLY A 35 14.24 5.38 -19.60
C GLY A 35 14.48 5.46 -18.09
N VAL A 36 14.78 6.66 -17.58
CA VAL A 36 15.04 6.91 -16.15
C VAL A 36 13.71 7.02 -15.39
N PRO A 37 13.51 6.28 -14.28
CA PRO A 37 12.35 6.44 -13.41
C PRO A 37 12.28 7.86 -12.84
N GLN A 38 11.12 8.50 -13.00
CA GLN A 38 10.87 9.85 -12.49
C GLN A 38 9.82 9.89 -11.38
N ALA A 39 8.84 8.98 -11.43
CA ALA A 39 7.77 8.93 -10.44
C ALA A 39 7.24 7.51 -10.24
N LEU A 40 6.59 7.31 -9.11
CA LEU A 40 5.87 6.08 -8.77
C LEU A 40 4.40 6.43 -8.55
N LEU A 41 3.52 5.76 -9.27
CA LEU A 41 2.07 5.89 -9.13
C LEU A 41 1.54 4.66 -8.39
N ILE A 42 0.86 4.88 -7.27
CA ILE A 42 0.27 3.82 -6.44
C ILE A 42 -1.23 4.05 -6.38
N SER A 43 -2.02 3.06 -6.77
CA SER A 43 -3.48 3.14 -6.66
C SER A 43 -3.93 2.85 -5.23
N LEU A 44 -4.59 3.84 -4.64
CA LEU A 44 -5.29 3.71 -3.35
C LEU A 44 -6.78 3.43 -3.55
N ARG A 45 -7.24 3.24 -4.79
CA ARG A 45 -8.64 2.95 -5.07
C ARG A 45 -8.96 1.53 -4.63
N SER A 46 -9.65 1.41 -3.52
CA SER A 46 -10.44 0.21 -3.23
C SER A 46 -11.64 0.22 -4.17
N ARG A 47 -11.68 -0.66 -5.19
CA ARG A 47 -12.98 -1.08 -5.73
C ARG A 47 -13.73 -1.60 -4.51
N LEU A 48 -14.91 -1.06 -4.22
CA LEU A 48 -15.81 -1.56 -3.17
C LEU A 48 -16.12 -3.05 -3.42
N ARG A 49 -15.16 -3.94 -3.13
CA ARG A 49 -15.45 -5.24 -2.57
C ARG A 49 -16.00 -4.89 -1.22
N GLU A 50 -17.29 -5.16 -1.03
CA GLU A 50 -18.00 -5.08 0.23
C GLU A 50 -17.02 -5.23 1.40
N THR A 51 -16.61 -4.08 1.95
CA THR A 51 -15.75 -4.09 3.12
C THR A 51 -16.61 -4.71 4.22
N PRO A 52 -16.13 -5.73 4.96
CA PRO A 52 -16.82 -6.13 6.17
C PRO A 52 -17.02 -4.86 7.00
N ALA A 53 -18.23 -4.71 7.55
CA ALA A 53 -18.75 -3.48 8.09
C ALA A 53 -17.71 -2.73 8.94
N GLU A 54 -17.73 -1.41 8.87
CA GLU A 54 -16.84 -0.47 9.57
C GLU A 54 -16.63 -0.81 11.07
N SER A 55 -17.57 -1.56 11.68
CA SER A 55 -17.47 -2.15 13.03
C SER A 55 -16.27 -3.09 13.25
N ASP A 56 -15.78 -3.78 12.22
CA ASP A 56 -14.66 -4.72 12.35
C ASP A 56 -13.31 -4.00 12.41
N TRP A 57 -13.25 -2.72 12.01
CA TRP A 57 -12.01 -1.95 11.99
C TRP A 57 -11.60 -1.52 13.39
N GLU A 58 -12.51 -0.95 14.17
CA GLU A 58 -12.24 -0.54 15.56
C GLU A 58 -11.79 -1.72 16.41
N ALA A 59 -12.50 -2.85 16.34
CA ALA A 59 -12.14 -4.05 17.10
C ALA A 59 -10.74 -4.58 16.72
N ARG A 60 -10.36 -4.49 15.45
CA ARG A 60 -9.02 -4.88 14.99
C ARG A 60 -7.94 -3.90 15.44
N TRP A 61 -8.24 -2.60 15.49
CA TRP A 61 -7.31 -1.60 16.02
C TRP A 61 -7.09 -1.74 17.52
N ASP A 62 -8.15 -1.97 18.28
CA ASP A 62 -8.06 -2.19 19.73
C ASP A 62 -7.25 -3.46 20.05
N ALA A 63 -7.47 -4.53 19.30
CA ALA A 63 -6.70 -5.76 19.42
C ALA A 63 -5.21 -5.53 19.11
N LEU A 64 -4.90 -4.76 18.06
CA LEU A 64 -3.52 -4.43 17.70
C LEU A 64 -2.85 -3.54 18.74
N ALA A 65 -3.55 -2.51 19.24
CA ALA A 65 -3.04 -1.62 20.28
C ALA A 65 -2.71 -2.39 21.56
N LYS A 66 -3.55 -3.36 21.93
CA LYS A 66 -3.30 -4.25 23.06
C LYS A 66 -2.05 -5.11 22.85
N GLN A 67 -1.90 -5.73 21.68
CA GLN A 67 -0.71 -6.51 21.35
C GLN A 67 0.57 -5.66 21.40
N VAL A 68 0.55 -4.44 20.86
CA VAL A 68 1.71 -3.53 20.90
C VAL A 68 2.03 -3.12 22.33
N SER A 69 1.02 -2.82 23.15
CA SER A 69 1.22 -2.46 24.56
C SER A 69 1.82 -3.63 25.36
N GLU A 70 1.29 -4.84 25.20
CA GLU A 70 1.82 -6.04 25.86
C GLU A 70 3.26 -6.33 25.43
N ALA A 71 3.55 -6.15 24.15
CA ALA A 71 4.85 -6.40 23.59
C ALA A 71 5.89 -5.32 23.98
N TRP A 72 5.47 -4.05 24.08
CA TRP A 72 6.30 -2.94 24.58
C TRP A 72 6.58 -3.03 26.09
N GLN A 73 5.66 -3.62 26.86
CA GLN A 73 5.87 -3.91 28.29
C GLN A 73 6.70 -5.17 28.54
N SER A 74 6.95 -5.98 27.49
CA SER A 74 7.87 -7.11 27.58
C SER A 74 9.32 -6.63 27.41
N GLU A 75 10.27 -7.33 28.03
CA GLU A 75 11.71 -7.02 27.96
C GLU A 75 12.31 -7.18 26.54
N LYS A 76 11.50 -7.61 25.55
CA LYS A 76 11.87 -7.69 24.14
C LYS A 76 11.69 -6.33 23.46
N GLY A 77 12.76 -5.82 22.88
CA GLY A 77 12.74 -4.54 22.18
C GLY A 77 11.80 -4.55 20.98
N ALA A 78 11.13 -3.42 20.71
CA ALA A 78 10.17 -3.24 19.60
C ALA A 78 10.68 -3.73 18.22
N VAL A 79 12.00 -3.77 18.01
CA VAL A 79 12.66 -4.28 16.80
C VAL A 79 12.51 -5.80 16.62
N GLU A 80 12.53 -6.56 17.70
CA GLU A 80 12.40 -8.02 17.69
C GLU A 80 10.98 -8.44 17.30
N LEU A 81 9.98 -7.74 17.82
CA LEU A 81 8.56 -7.95 17.53
C LEU A 81 8.22 -7.64 16.07
N LEU A 82 8.73 -6.52 15.55
CA LEU A 82 8.55 -6.16 14.13
C LEU A 82 9.24 -7.15 13.19
N SER A 83 10.33 -7.78 13.63
CA SER A 83 11.06 -8.78 12.85
C SER A 83 10.34 -10.12 12.79
N GLU A 84 9.66 -10.53 13.88
CA GLU A 84 8.83 -11.74 13.90
C GLU A 84 7.57 -11.59 13.03
N MET A 85 6.93 -10.41 13.00
CA MET A 85 5.74 -10.15 12.18
C MET A 85 6.02 -10.09 10.67
N ARG A 86 7.27 -9.89 10.26
CA ARG A 86 7.69 -9.84 8.84
C ARG A 86 7.84 -11.22 8.21
N ARG A 87 7.87 -12.29 9.01
CA ARG A 87 8.14 -13.66 8.59
C ARG A 87 6.86 -14.43 8.32
#